data_AF-A0A976ATA8-F1
#
_entry.id   AF-A0A976ATA8-F1
#
_cell.length_a   1.000
_cell.length_b   1.000
_cell.length_c   1.000
_cell.angle_alpha   90.00
_cell.angle_beta   90.00
_cell.angle_gamma   90.00
#
_symmetry.space_group_name_H-M   'P 1'
#
loop_
_entity.id
_entity.type
_entity.pdbx_description
1 polymer ?
#
loop_
_entity_poly.entity_id
_entity_poly.type
_entity_poly.pdbx_seq_one_letter_code
_entity_poly.pdbx_strand_id
1 'polypeptide(L)'
;MNAILYALENVDTVSYNRWTADCPICNRRVVVQIDGDSHTTVHCDKCAEADIYLALGLETTDRTPRGAKPKRWPRRWWTIPPRYGSGSR
;
A
#
# COMPACT_ATOMS: atom_id res chain seq x y z
N MET A 1 1.29 -11.08 -7.60
CA MET A 1 1.37 -9.63 -7.80
C MET A 1 0.09 -9.03 -7.22
N ASN A 2 0.17 -7.86 -6.56
CA ASN A 2 -0.84 -7.40 -5.60
C ASN A 2 -2.09 -6.80 -6.28
N ALA A 3 -3.30 -7.19 -5.85
CA ALA A 3 -4.56 -6.81 -6.51
C ALA A 3 -4.77 -5.28 -6.59
N ILE A 4 -4.35 -4.54 -5.57
CA ILE A 4 -4.51 -3.08 -5.55
C ILE A 4 -3.70 -2.36 -6.64
N LEU A 5 -2.50 -2.86 -6.97
CA LEU A 5 -1.66 -2.22 -7.99
C LEU A 5 -2.24 -2.35 -9.40
N TYR A 6 -3.03 -3.40 -9.65
CA TYR A 6 -3.73 -3.56 -10.93
C TYR A 6 -5.00 -2.73 -11.06
N ALA A 7 -5.59 -2.35 -9.92
CA ALA A 7 -6.82 -1.56 -9.89
C ALA A 7 -6.55 -0.04 -9.95
N LEU A 8 -5.31 0.38 -9.67
CA LEU A 8 -4.92 1.78 -9.65
C LEU A 8 -4.45 2.28 -11.03
N GLU A 9 -4.70 3.56 -11.32
CA GLU A 9 -4.26 4.23 -12.53
C GLU A 9 -2.95 5.02 -12.30
N ASN A 10 -2.19 5.26 -13.39
CA ASN A 10 -0.93 6.02 -13.40
C ASN A 10 0.09 5.55 -12.36
N VAL A 11 0.31 4.24 -12.32
CA VAL A 11 1.22 3.61 -11.36
C VAL A 11 2.67 3.81 -11.75
N ASP A 12 3.42 4.52 -10.88
CA ASP A 12 4.87 4.70 -10.99
C ASP A 12 5.59 3.88 -9.93
N THR A 13 6.65 3.19 -10.34
CA THR A 13 7.52 2.44 -9.42
C THR A 13 8.53 3.38 -8.78
N VAL A 14 8.52 3.47 -7.45
CA VAL A 14 9.49 4.27 -6.67
C VAL A 14 10.63 3.38 -6.17
N SER A 15 10.30 2.18 -5.70
CA SER A 15 11.27 1.19 -5.24
C SER A 15 10.71 -0.24 -5.37
N TYR A 16 11.51 -1.26 -5.06
CA TYR A 16 11.12 -2.67 -5.21
C TYR A 16 9.77 -3.03 -4.55
N ASN A 17 9.43 -2.34 -3.46
CA ASN A 17 8.24 -2.60 -2.67
C ASN A 17 7.39 -1.35 -2.43
N ARG A 18 7.59 -0.29 -3.23
CA ARG A 18 6.89 0.98 -3.11
C ARG A 18 6.52 1.56 -4.46
N TRP A 19 5.27 1.96 -4.59
CA TRP A 19 4.72 2.59 -5.78
C TRP A 19 4.00 3.86 -5.41
N THR A 20 3.78 4.70 -6.41
CA THR A 20 2.84 5.81 -6.33
C THR A 20 1.81 5.66 -7.43
N ALA A 21 0.58 6.08 -7.17
CA ALA A 21 -0.52 5.99 -8.12
C ALA A 21 -1.53 7.12 -7.86
N ASP A 22 -2.57 7.21 -8.66
CA ASP A 22 -3.63 8.18 -8.44
C ASP A 22 -4.72 7.63 -7.51
N CYS A 23 -5.16 8.45 -6.56
CA CYS A 23 -6.28 8.11 -5.68
C CYS A 23 -7.57 8.05 -6.50
N PRO A 24 -8.33 6.94 -6.49
CA PRO A 24 -9.58 6.83 -7.25
C PRO A 24 -10.70 7.75 -6.74
N ILE A 25 -10.53 8.35 -5.55
CA ILE A 25 -11.53 9.23 -4.92
C ILE A 25 -11.22 10.71 -5.16
N CYS A 26 -9.95 11.09 -5.03
CA CYS A 26 -9.57 12.51 -5.04
C CYS A 26 -8.50 12.90 -6.06
N ASN A 27 -8.09 11.97 -6.93
CA ASN A 27 -7.10 12.18 -8.00
C ASN A 27 -5.77 12.78 -7.53
N ARG A 28 -5.42 12.58 -6.25
CA ARG A 28 -4.10 12.95 -5.69
C ARG A 28 -3.18 11.75 -5.69
N ARG A 29 -1.87 11.99 -5.66
CA ARG A 29 -0.89 10.92 -5.51
C ARG A 29 -1.05 10.20 -4.18
N VAL A 30 -1.13 8.87 -4.25
CA VAL A 30 -1.08 7.97 -3.11
C VAL A 30 0.23 7.22 -3.10
N VAL A 31 0.63 6.77 -1.92
CA VAL A 31 1.77 5.87 -1.74
C VAL A 31 1.24 4.48 -1.45
N VAL A 32 1.68 3.50 -2.23
CA VAL A 32 1.42 2.08 -1.99
C VAL A 32 2.73 1.44 -1.53
N GLN A 33 2.69 0.66 -0.45
CA GLN A 33 3.85 -0.11 -0.01
C GLN A 33 3.45 -1.54 0.35
N ILE A 34 4.32 -2.47 -0.02
CA ILE A 34 4.24 -3.88 0.34
C ILE A 34 5.42 -4.20 1.28
N ASP A 35 5.20 -4.91 2.39
CA ASP A 35 6.31 -5.39 3.22
C ASP A 35 6.77 -6.81 2.83
N GLY A 36 7.80 -7.31 3.53
CA GLY A 36 8.33 -8.66 3.29
C GLY A 36 7.34 -9.79 3.62
N ASP A 37 6.29 -9.51 4.39
CA ASP A 37 5.21 -10.44 4.73
C ASP A 37 4.06 -10.36 3.71
N SER A 38 4.23 -9.59 2.63
CA SER A 38 3.22 -9.29 1.61
C SER A 38 2.00 -8.51 2.12
N HIS A 39 2.09 -7.84 3.27
CA HIS A 39 1.06 -6.88 3.70
C HIS A 39 1.12 -5.64 2.84
N THR A 40 -0.06 -5.16 2.45
CA THR A 40 -0.19 -4.01 1.56
C THR A 40 -0.86 -2.89 2.29
N THR A 41 -0.30 -1.70 2.16
CA THR A 41 -0.89 -0.50 2.72
C THR A 41 -0.86 0.64 1.72
N VAL A 42 -1.90 1.46 1.79
CA VAL A 42 -2.07 2.67 0.98
C VAL A 42 -2.20 3.88 1.88
N HIS A 43 -1.44 4.92 1.54
CA HIS A 43 -1.56 6.23 2.17
C HIS A 43 -2.00 7.28 1.15
N CYS A 44 -3.04 8.03 1.50
CA CYS A 44 -3.46 9.25 0.85
C CYS A 44 -3.54 10.36 1.90
N ASP A 45 -3.11 11.58 1.56
CA ASP A 45 -3.19 12.72 2.48
C ASP A 45 -4.62 13.18 2.78
N LYS A 46 -5.59 12.76 1.96
CA LYS A 46 -7.00 13.20 2.06
C LYS A 46 -7.96 12.06 2.38
N CYS A 47 -7.81 10.92 1.71
CA CYS A 47 -8.77 9.82 1.78
C CYS A 47 -8.30 8.75 2.75
N ALA A 48 -9.24 8.13 3.49
CA ALA A 48 -8.91 6.99 4.31
C ALA A 48 -8.59 5.78 3.43
N GLU A 49 -7.65 4.95 3.88
CA GLU A 49 -7.29 3.72 3.18
C GLU A 49 -8.50 2.81 2.94
N ALA A 50 -9.42 2.70 3.91
CA ALA A 50 -10.65 1.91 3.75
C ALA A 50 -11.53 2.37 2.60
N ASP A 51 -11.70 3.68 2.44
CA ASP A 51 -12.51 4.23 1.36
C ASP A 51 -11.86 3.94 -0.01
N ILE A 52 -10.52 4.01 -0.07
CA ILE A 52 -9.78 3.72 -1.32
C ILE A 52 -9.98 2.25 -1.72
N TYR A 53 -9.86 1.30 -0.79
CA TYR A 53 -10.12 -0.11 -1.08
C TYR A 53 -11.56 -0.33 -1.57
N LEU A 54 -12.55 0.27 -0.90
CA LEU A 54 -13.95 0.20 -1.33
C LEU A 54 -14.17 0.80 -2.72
N ALA A 55 -13.54 1.94 -3.03
CA ALA A 55 -13.64 2.58 -4.34
C ALA A 55 -13.04 1.73 -5.48
N LEU A 56 -12.06 0.88 -5.15
CA LEU A 56 -11.46 -0.08 -6.08
C LEU A 56 -12.23 -1.43 -6.14
N GLY A 57 -13.31 -1.57 -5.37
CA GLY A 57 -14.05 -2.83 -5.26
C GLY A 57 -13.28 -3.94 -4.54
N LEU A 58 -12.30 -3.58 -3.71
CA LEU A 58 -11.44 -4.51 -2.97
C LEU A 58 -11.91 -4.65 -1.52
N GLU A 59 -11.74 -5.84 -0.96
CA GLU A 59 -12.05 -6.09 0.44
C GLU A 59 -10.88 -5.71 1.35
N THR A 60 -11.16 -5.42 2.61
CA THR A 60 -10.10 -5.17 3.61
C THR A 60 -9.22 -6.40 3.87
N THR A 61 -9.70 -7.58 3.52
CA THR A 61 -8.94 -8.85 3.52
C THR A 61 -7.82 -8.84 2.48
N ASP A 62 -7.94 -8.06 1.39
CA ASP A 62 -6.89 -7.93 0.37
C ASP A 62 -5.63 -7.20 0.89
N ARG A 63 -5.69 -6.60 2.07
CA ARG A 63 -4.52 -6.00 2.76
C ARG A 63 -3.58 -7.02 3.35
N THR A 64 -4.12 -8.19 3.73
CA THR A 64 -3.43 -9.19 4.53
C THR A 64 -3.52 -10.54 3.82
N PRO A 65 -2.40 -11.14 3.41
CA PRO A 65 -2.42 -12.46 2.80
C PRO A 65 -3.20 -13.47 3.67
N ARG A 66 -3.90 -14.39 3.03
CA ARG A 66 -4.70 -15.40 3.72
C ARG A 66 -3.80 -16.19 4.70
N GLY A 67 -4.13 -16.13 6.00
CA GLY A 67 -3.36 -16.78 7.07
C GLY A 67 -2.30 -15.89 7.74
N ALA A 68 -2.05 -14.68 7.26
CA ALA A 68 -1.19 -13.72 7.93
C ALA A 68 -1.94 -12.97 9.05
N LYS A 69 -1.25 -12.64 10.14
CA LYS A 69 -1.82 -11.81 11.21
C LYS A 69 -1.97 -10.36 10.73
N PRO A 70 -3.04 -9.64 11.10
CA PRO A 70 -3.13 -8.21 10.85
C PRO A 70 -1.95 -7.49 11.50
N LYS A 71 -1.26 -6.63 10.74
CA LYS A 71 -0.12 -5.87 11.21
C LYS A 71 -0.50 -4.41 11.39
N ARG A 72 -0.17 -3.83 12.54
CA ARG A 72 -0.40 -2.41 12.79
C ARG A 72 0.77 -1.61 12.25
N TRP A 73 0.54 -0.87 11.17
CA TRP A 73 1.56 0.01 10.60
C TRP A 73 1.80 1.25 11.46
N PRO A 74 3.04 1.78 11.53
CA PRO A 74 3.31 3.06 12.17
C PRO A 74 2.46 4.18 11.56
N ARG A 75 2.01 5.12 12.39
CA ARG A 75 1.17 6.26 11.97
C ARG A 75 1.72 7.15 10.86
N ARG A 76 2.99 7.02 10.48
CA ARG A 76 3.66 7.80 9.42
C ARG A 76 4.57 6.92 8.56
N TRP A 77 4.19 5.65 8.38
CA TRP A 77 5.01 4.69 7.61
C TRP A 77 5.36 5.22 6.21
N TRP A 78 4.47 5.99 5.58
CA TRP A 78 4.65 6.55 4.24
C TRP A 78 5.79 7.59 4.16
N THR A 79 6.19 8.19 5.28
CA THR A 79 7.35 9.10 5.31
C THR A 79 8.68 8.35 5.50
N ILE A 80 8.62 7.06 5.82
CA ILE A 80 9.80 6.25 6.09
C ILE A 80 10.15 5.52 4.79
N PRO A 81 11.40 5.65 4.28
CA PRO A 81 11.82 4.87 3.13
C PRO A 81 11.78 3.37 3.49
N PRO A 82 11.42 2.49 2.54
CA PRO A 82 11.41 1.06 2.79
C PRO A 82 12.78 0.61 3.25
N ARG A 83 12.84 -0.04 4.42
CA ARG A 83 14.04 -0.72 4.87
C ARG A 83 14.16 -1.99 4.03
N TYR A 84 15.04 -1.97 3.04
CA TYR A 84 15.59 -3.21 2.54
C TYR A 84 16.19 -3.94 3.74
N GLY A 85 15.87 -5.22 3.91
CA GLY A 85 16.60 -6.05 4.85
C GLY A 85 18.08 -5.91 4.52
N SER A 86 18.80 -5.13 5.31
CA SER A 86 20.22 -5.39 5.49
C SER A 86 20.25 -6.71 6.22
N GLY A 87 20.37 -7.80 5.46
CA GLY A 87 21.01 -8.97 6.02
C GLY A 87 22.33 -8.51 6.65
N SER A 88 22.60 -9.05 7.84
CA SER A 88 23.81 -8.91 8.67
C SER A 88 24.01 -7.59 9.44
N ARG A 89 23.63 -7.60 10.72
CA ARG A 89 24.54 -7.99 11.81
C ARG A 89 23.77 -8.53 13.00
#